data_AF-A0A849DZH2-F1
#
_entry.id   AF-A0A849DZH2-F1
#
_cell.length_a   1.000
_cell.length_b   1.000
_cell.length_c   1.000
_cell.angle_alpha   90.00
_cell.angle_beta   90.00
_cell.angle_gamma   90.00
#
_symmetry.space_group_name_H-M   'P 1'
#
loop_
_entity.id
_entity.type
_entity.pdbx_description
1 polymer ?
#
loop_
_entity_poly.entity_id
_entity_poly.type
_entity_poly.pdbx_seq_one_letter_code
_entity_poly.pdbx_strand_id
1 'polypeptide(L)'
;MKLKTFPIALIAVFGLVLNFTNISAETTLKPLPVITDDCGGMGCLDRRNLTLDQAQDYIDDAMARNEALRAAKQAKSESKTKGNKGQGLAQGQKNSETQLVFLNFEQTNDTFPAVSFFGPGIFASHQFTQIERDEIQRRIAADYAAFNVAFTQERPESGDYSTLNFECQAASGQCVDFTRGILFGRAQAIDILNQDRNDSAFIDVGLWEVFAQIDPSGFFLELFSGLSLADNDGDVNALLSAAVVNQASNTGAHELGHNLGLRHHDSFGAPGTGIPNTGTPGPFGFFPVFDGPEGAVESILHTMASGASVGLPLNGSTTSDRFFSERSVVKLTANQRARQVSEAAVSGFNKKVTLHKVVAPNTIVEGQNADGKLDIREALIRGQISVSGEVDTYRFTAKAGQFVSAEFNGFDVPVGEPVIGAIKLYYIEPDNSLTLVAQNFQNFEGFDALLVDAPLEKNGDYIMSVSSPNFISFGYDANDQPILFPLDETGNGDLRDGDYNLSIYIVEGKPGNGVSKVPGA
;
A
#
# COMPACT_ATOMS: atom_id res chain seq x y z
N MET A 1 -50.46 51.03 24.92
CA MET A 1 -49.66 50.20 23.99
C MET A 1 -48.96 49.15 24.84
N LYS A 2 -49.47 47.92 24.88
CA LYS A 2 -49.01 46.84 25.78
C LYS A 2 -47.89 46.07 25.08
N LEU A 3 -46.69 46.07 25.66
CA LEU A 3 -45.58 45.21 25.23
C LEU A 3 -45.95 43.73 25.50
N LYS A 4 -45.85 42.91 24.47
CA LYS A 4 -45.91 41.45 24.56
C LYS A 4 -44.49 40.93 24.84
N THR A 5 -44.32 40.24 25.95
CA THR A 5 -43.16 39.42 26.27
C THR A 5 -43.26 38.08 25.54
N PHE A 6 -42.20 37.70 24.82
CA PHE A 6 -42.01 36.35 24.28
C PHE A 6 -41.33 35.46 25.32
N PRO A 7 -41.69 34.17 25.43
CA PRO A 7 -40.97 33.23 26.29
C PRO A 7 -39.69 32.77 25.59
N ILE A 8 -38.56 32.94 26.27
CA ILE A 8 -37.28 32.31 25.92
C ILE A 8 -37.39 30.84 26.34
N ALA A 9 -37.32 29.92 25.38
CA ALA A 9 -37.18 28.50 25.65
C ALA A 9 -35.76 28.23 26.15
N LEU A 10 -35.64 27.93 27.44
CA LEU A 10 -34.41 27.50 28.08
C LEU A 10 -34.14 26.04 27.65
N ILE A 11 -33.19 25.84 26.73
CA ILE A 11 -32.67 24.49 26.43
C ILE A 11 -31.85 24.05 27.64
N ALA A 12 -32.34 23.06 28.36
CA ALA A 12 -31.62 22.43 29.45
C ALA A 12 -30.46 21.60 28.87
N VAL A 13 -29.25 22.16 28.89
CA VAL A 13 -28.00 21.42 28.72
C VAL A 13 -27.82 20.55 29.96
N PHE A 14 -28.12 19.25 29.85
CA PHE A 14 -27.75 18.27 30.86
C PHE A 14 -26.23 18.12 30.83
N GLY A 15 -25.52 18.88 31.68
CA GLY A 15 -24.12 18.65 31.99
C GLY A 15 -23.99 17.36 32.79
N LEU A 16 -23.83 16.23 32.10
CA LEU A 16 -23.38 14.99 32.71
C LEU A 16 -21.89 15.16 33.03
N VAL A 17 -21.58 15.71 34.21
CA VAL A 17 -20.22 15.68 34.75
C VAL A 17 -19.92 14.23 35.11
N LEU A 18 -19.35 13.49 34.16
CA LEU A 18 -18.77 12.18 34.42
C LEU A 18 -17.55 12.42 35.34
N ASN A 19 -17.70 12.08 36.62
CA ASN A 19 -16.58 12.00 37.54
C ASN A 19 -15.67 10.84 37.11
N PHE A 20 -14.65 11.14 36.29
CA PHE A 20 -13.62 10.20 35.85
C PHE A 20 -12.69 9.72 36.99
N THR A 21 -12.93 10.13 38.24
CA THR A 21 -12.06 9.82 39.39
C THR A 21 -12.09 8.36 39.86
N ASN A 22 -12.76 7.44 39.17
CA ASN A 22 -12.88 6.03 39.59
C ASN A 22 -12.78 4.99 38.46
N ILE A 23 -12.16 5.30 37.31
CA ILE A 23 -11.65 4.22 36.45
C ILE A 23 -10.39 3.68 37.15
N SER A 24 -10.60 2.74 38.09
CA SER A 24 -9.53 1.99 38.71
C SER A 24 -8.71 1.28 37.63
N ALA A 25 -7.40 1.38 37.75
CA ALA A 25 -6.36 1.09 36.77
C ALA A 25 -6.19 -0.38 36.31
N GLU A 26 -7.28 -1.15 36.16
CA GLU A 26 -7.23 -2.57 35.76
C GLU A 26 -8.06 -2.91 34.50
N THR A 27 -8.70 -1.93 33.86
CA THR A 27 -9.16 -2.17 32.47
C THR A 27 -7.94 -2.00 31.56
N THR A 28 -7.24 -3.10 31.31
CA THR A 28 -6.28 -3.18 30.22
C THR A 28 -7.02 -2.82 28.94
N LEU A 29 -6.86 -1.59 28.46
CA LEU A 29 -7.41 -1.16 27.18
C LEU A 29 -6.90 -2.14 26.15
N LYS A 30 -7.82 -2.88 25.52
CA LYS A 30 -7.46 -3.71 24.38
C LYS A 30 -6.93 -2.77 23.29
N PRO A 31 -5.86 -3.14 22.58
CA PRO A 31 -5.41 -2.40 21.41
C PRO A 31 -6.59 -2.17 20.47
N LEU A 32 -6.74 -0.95 19.97
CA LEU A 32 -7.77 -0.66 18.98
C LEU A 32 -7.44 -1.41 17.68
N PRO A 33 -8.36 -2.23 17.15
CA PRO A 33 -8.12 -2.91 15.90
C PRO A 33 -8.03 -1.86 14.77
N VAL A 34 -7.05 -2.02 13.88
CA VAL A 34 -6.92 -1.22 12.65
C VAL A 34 -7.18 -2.17 11.48
N ILE A 35 -8.09 -1.77 10.60
CA ILE A 35 -8.40 -2.53 9.38
C ILE A 35 -7.26 -2.29 8.40
N THR A 36 -6.90 -3.33 7.65
CA THR A 36 -5.70 -3.36 6.80
C THR A 36 -6.04 -3.39 5.31
N ASP A 37 -7.34 -3.49 4.99
CA ASP A 37 -7.86 -3.52 3.63
C ASP A 37 -7.97 -2.10 3.07
N ASP A 38 -6.80 -1.52 2.83
CA ASP A 38 -6.60 -0.17 2.33
C ASP A 38 -6.59 -0.16 0.78
N CYS A 39 -6.81 -1.30 0.13
CA CYS A 39 -6.75 -1.47 -1.33
C CYS A 39 -8.05 -2.03 -1.94
N GLY A 40 -9.18 -1.86 -1.25
CA GLY A 40 -10.51 -2.23 -1.77
C GLY A 40 -10.66 -3.72 -2.11
N GLY A 41 -10.00 -4.59 -1.36
CA GLY A 41 -9.98 -6.04 -1.58
C GLY A 41 -8.94 -6.53 -2.58
N MET A 42 -8.17 -5.63 -3.21
CA MET A 42 -7.14 -5.95 -4.21
C MET A 42 -5.73 -6.00 -3.59
N GLY A 43 -5.47 -7.01 -2.75
CA GLY A 43 -4.09 -7.39 -2.40
C GLY A 43 -3.47 -6.82 -1.12
N CYS A 44 -4.27 -6.22 -0.24
CA CYS A 44 -3.82 -5.67 1.05
C CYS A 44 -4.47 -6.37 2.26
N LEU A 45 -5.22 -7.45 2.03
CA LEU A 45 -5.92 -8.18 3.07
C LEU A 45 -5.05 -9.32 3.60
N ASP A 46 -4.78 -9.36 4.90
CA ASP A 46 -4.14 -10.53 5.51
C ASP A 46 -5.07 -11.76 5.46
N ARG A 47 -4.61 -12.83 4.78
CA ARG A 47 -5.39 -14.06 4.54
C ARG A 47 -4.94 -15.25 5.41
N ARG A 48 -3.99 -15.07 6.32
CA ARG A 48 -3.29 -16.16 7.05
C ARG A 48 -4.13 -16.88 8.12
N ASN A 49 -5.41 -16.51 8.25
CA ASN A 49 -6.34 -17.08 9.24
C ASN A 49 -7.69 -17.44 8.63
N LEU A 50 -7.81 -17.45 7.30
CA LEU A 50 -9.04 -17.90 6.65
C LEU A 50 -9.19 -19.41 6.83
N THR A 51 -10.40 -19.86 7.18
CA THR A 51 -10.76 -21.27 7.04
C THR A 51 -10.77 -21.66 5.56
N LEU A 52 -10.75 -22.95 5.25
CA LEU A 52 -10.84 -23.42 3.85
C LEU A 52 -12.12 -22.94 3.15
N ASP A 53 -13.24 -22.87 3.88
CA ASP A 53 -14.50 -22.34 3.33
C ASP A 53 -14.39 -20.83 3.05
N GLN A 54 -13.81 -20.06 3.97
CA GLN A 54 -13.59 -18.61 3.76
C GLN A 54 -12.60 -18.33 2.63
N ALA A 55 -11.60 -19.19 2.49
CA ALA A 55 -10.64 -19.17 1.39
C ALA A 55 -11.33 -19.39 0.05
N GLN A 56 -12.18 -20.42 -0.05
CA GLN A 56 -12.97 -20.69 -1.25
C GLN A 56 -13.89 -19.51 -1.58
N ASP A 57 -14.67 -19.03 -0.61
CA ASP A 57 -15.58 -17.89 -0.80
C ASP A 57 -14.83 -16.66 -1.30
N TYR A 58 -13.64 -16.41 -0.76
CA TYR A 58 -12.80 -15.29 -1.17
C TYR A 58 -12.32 -15.42 -2.63
N ILE A 59 -11.87 -16.62 -3.02
CA ILE A 59 -11.39 -16.87 -4.38
C ILE A 59 -12.56 -16.75 -5.38
N ASP A 60 -13.72 -17.32 -5.06
CA ASP A 60 -14.91 -17.25 -5.90
C ASP A 60 -15.37 -15.80 -6.11
N ASP A 61 -15.36 -15.00 -5.05
CA ASP A 61 -15.71 -13.57 -5.09
C ASP A 61 -14.67 -12.75 -5.88
N ALA A 62 -13.37 -13.04 -5.72
CA ALA A 62 -12.32 -12.42 -6.53
C ALA A 62 -12.46 -12.75 -8.02
N MET A 63 -12.80 -14.00 -8.36
CA MET A 63 -13.05 -14.43 -9.73
C MET A 63 -14.29 -13.77 -10.33
N ALA A 64 -15.40 -13.72 -9.60
CA ALA A 64 -16.62 -13.06 -10.03
C ALA A 64 -16.40 -11.55 -10.27
N ARG A 65 -15.62 -10.88 -9.41
CA ARG A 65 -15.21 -9.48 -9.63
C ARG A 65 -14.39 -9.31 -10.90
N ASN A 66 -13.40 -10.17 -11.12
CA ASN A 66 -12.56 -10.12 -12.31
C ASN A 66 -13.38 -10.31 -13.59
N GLU A 67 -14.30 -11.27 -13.61
CA GLU A 67 -15.22 -11.49 -14.72
C GLU A 67 -16.10 -10.24 -14.96
N ALA A 68 -16.68 -9.66 -13.90
CA ALA A 68 -17.49 -8.45 -14.00
C ALA A 68 -16.68 -7.25 -14.53
N LEU A 69 -15.44 -7.07 -14.09
CA LEU A 69 -14.54 -6.02 -14.57
C LEU A 69 -14.21 -6.19 -16.06
N ARG A 70 -13.99 -7.42 -16.52
CA ARG A 70 -13.77 -7.70 -17.94
C ARG A 70 -15.01 -7.44 -18.78
N ALA A 71 -16.18 -7.91 -18.33
CA ALA A 71 -17.44 -7.66 -19.01
C ALA A 71 -17.69 -6.14 -19.13
N ALA A 72 -17.42 -5.37 -18.08
CA ALA A 72 -17.51 -3.91 -18.10
C ALA A 72 -16.50 -3.26 -19.07
N LYS A 73 -15.25 -3.75 -19.13
CA LYS A 73 -14.22 -3.29 -20.08
C LYS A 73 -14.63 -3.58 -21.53
N GLN A 74 -15.18 -4.77 -21.82
CA GLN A 74 -15.68 -5.15 -23.14
C GLN A 74 -16.90 -4.31 -23.56
N ALA A 75 -17.89 -4.14 -22.67
CA ALA A 75 -19.04 -3.27 -22.95
C ALA A 75 -18.62 -1.82 -23.25
N LYS A 76 -17.58 -1.32 -22.56
CA LYS A 76 -17.00 0.02 -22.81
C LYS A 76 -16.17 0.09 -24.10
N SER A 77 -15.56 -1.00 -24.57
CA SER A 77 -14.82 -1.00 -25.83
C SER A 77 -15.77 -1.05 -27.03
N GLU A 78 -16.91 -1.73 -26.91
CA GLU A 78 -17.95 -1.80 -27.94
C GLU A 78 -18.73 -0.49 -28.09
N SER A 79 -18.86 0.32 -27.04
CA SER A 79 -19.63 1.57 -27.09
C SER A 79 -18.85 2.82 -27.53
N LYS A 80 -17.52 2.72 -27.77
CA LYS A 80 -16.68 3.89 -28.05
C LYS A 80 -16.48 4.20 -29.53
N THR A 81 -17.23 5.20 -29.97
CA THR A 81 -16.83 6.23 -30.95
C THR A 81 -15.46 6.83 -30.58
N LYS A 82 -14.60 7.12 -31.58
CA LYS A 82 -13.18 7.57 -31.51
C LYS A 82 -12.88 8.78 -30.59
N GLY A 83 -13.00 8.64 -29.27
CA GLY A 83 -12.42 9.57 -28.30
C GLY A 83 -11.08 9.04 -27.81
N ASN A 84 -9.98 9.72 -28.13
CA ASN A 84 -8.65 9.44 -27.55
C ASN A 84 -8.76 9.59 -26.03
N LYS A 85 -8.72 8.48 -25.29
CA LYS A 85 -8.50 8.50 -23.84
C LYS A 85 -7.02 8.25 -23.58
N GLY A 86 -6.45 8.99 -22.64
CA GLY A 86 -5.04 8.92 -22.26
C GLY A 86 -4.66 7.50 -21.90
N GLN A 87 -3.64 6.97 -22.57
CA GLN A 87 -2.98 5.73 -22.18
C GLN A 87 -1.92 6.08 -21.14
N GLY A 88 -1.81 5.28 -20.06
CA GLY A 88 -0.97 5.54 -18.88
C GLY A 88 0.53 5.74 -19.12
N LEU A 89 1.27 6.06 -18.05
CA LEU A 89 2.65 6.54 -18.03
C LEU A 89 3.73 5.47 -18.31
N ALA A 90 3.45 4.46 -19.14
CA ALA A 90 4.56 3.69 -19.69
C ALA A 90 5.31 4.60 -20.67
N GLN A 91 6.57 4.96 -20.40
CA GLN A 91 7.40 5.71 -21.35
C GLN A 91 7.64 4.97 -22.68
N GLY A 92 7.19 3.71 -22.81
CA GLY A 92 7.01 3.02 -24.09
C GLY A 92 5.80 3.48 -24.93
N GLN A 93 4.83 4.19 -24.34
CA GLN A 93 3.59 4.69 -24.96
C GLN A 93 3.58 6.21 -25.23
N LYS A 94 4.67 6.93 -24.91
CA LYS A 94 4.85 8.39 -25.13
C LYS A 94 3.90 9.31 -24.34
N ASN A 95 3.16 8.83 -23.35
CA ASN A 95 2.48 9.73 -22.42
C ASN A 95 3.48 10.19 -21.35
N SER A 96 3.81 11.47 -21.33
CA SER A 96 4.65 12.11 -20.31
C SER A 96 3.87 13.16 -19.52
N GLU A 97 2.54 13.14 -19.60
CA GLU A 97 1.68 14.10 -18.92
C GLU A 97 1.75 13.90 -17.41
N THR A 98 1.93 14.98 -16.66
CA THR A 98 1.91 15.00 -15.20
C THR A 98 0.61 14.39 -14.66
N GLN A 99 0.71 13.44 -13.73
CA GLN A 99 -0.47 12.94 -13.02
C GLN A 99 -1.06 14.08 -12.20
N LEU A 100 -2.29 14.50 -12.52
CA LEU A 100 -3.00 15.49 -11.72
C LEU A 100 -3.79 14.78 -10.63
N VAL A 101 -3.71 15.30 -9.41
CA VAL A 101 -4.41 14.77 -8.24
C VAL A 101 -5.29 15.88 -7.66
N PHE A 102 -6.59 15.63 -7.64
CA PHE A 102 -7.58 16.51 -7.02
C PHE A 102 -7.78 16.11 -5.56
N LEU A 103 -7.60 17.07 -4.65
CA LEU A 103 -7.83 16.93 -3.22
C LEU A 103 -9.24 17.42 -2.89
N ASN A 104 -10.17 16.49 -2.68
CA ASN A 104 -11.56 16.78 -2.37
C ASN A 104 -11.79 16.79 -0.85
N PHE A 105 -11.91 17.98 -0.27
CA PHE A 105 -12.19 18.17 1.16
C PHE A 105 -13.68 18.36 1.48
N GLU A 106 -14.54 18.35 0.47
CA GLU A 106 -15.97 18.56 0.65
C GLU A 106 -16.60 17.32 1.28
N GLN A 107 -17.25 17.51 2.43
CA GLN A 107 -17.97 16.44 3.14
C GLN A 107 -19.34 16.24 2.49
N THR A 108 -19.70 15.00 2.21
CA THR A 108 -21.04 14.66 1.72
C THR A 108 -22.10 14.84 2.81
N ASN A 109 -21.71 14.66 4.08
CA ASN A 109 -22.59 14.80 5.24
C ASN A 109 -21.89 15.55 6.39
N ASP A 110 -22.64 16.38 7.10
CA ASP A 110 -22.17 17.08 8.31
C ASP A 110 -21.93 16.13 9.50
N THR A 111 -22.36 14.87 9.39
CA THR A 111 -22.19 13.84 10.43
C THR A 111 -21.83 12.48 9.84
N PHE A 112 -21.24 11.63 10.68
CA PHE A 112 -20.93 10.24 10.34
C PHE A 112 -21.25 9.29 11.52
N PRO A 113 -21.61 8.03 11.25
CA PRO A 113 -21.78 7.02 12.27
C PRO A 113 -20.43 6.41 12.71
N ALA A 114 -20.27 6.15 14.01
CA ALA A 114 -19.13 5.42 14.54
C ALA A 114 -19.52 4.54 15.75
N VAL A 115 -18.69 3.54 16.06
CA VAL A 115 -18.81 2.74 17.29
C VAL A 115 -17.63 3.05 18.19
N SER A 116 -17.93 3.70 19.32
CA SER A 116 -16.95 4.13 20.33
C SER A 116 -16.93 3.17 21.53
N PHE A 117 -16.11 3.46 22.54
CA PHE A 117 -16.13 2.76 23.84
C PHE A 117 -17.50 2.80 24.53
N PHE A 118 -18.34 3.79 24.19
CA PHE A 118 -19.68 3.96 24.76
C PHE A 118 -20.78 3.37 23.87
N GLY A 119 -20.40 2.70 22.78
CA GLY A 119 -21.31 2.11 21.81
C GLY A 119 -21.48 2.94 20.53
N PRO A 120 -22.46 2.55 19.69
CA PRO A 120 -22.77 3.25 18.44
C PRO A 120 -23.26 4.68 18.69
N GLY A 121 -22.81 5.63 17.87
CA GLY A 121 -23.20 7.03 17.93
C GLY A 121 -23.09 7.73 16.57
N ILE A 122 -23.62 8.95 16.50
CA ILE A 122 -23.48 9.86 15.36
C ILE A 122 -22.61 11.03 15.82
N PHE A 123 -21.56 11.33 15.06
CA PHE A 123 -20.56 12.34 15.38
C PHE A 123 -20.54 13.40 14.27
N ALA A 124 -20.13 14.62 14.62
CA ALA A 124 -19.93 15.67 13.62
C ALA A 124 -18.72 15.34 12.74
N SER A 125 -18.86 15.47 11.42
CA SER A 125 -17.76 15.30 10.46
C SER A 125 -16.78 16.46 10.57
N HIS A 126 -15.49 16.16 10.42
CA HIS A 126 -14.45 17.17 10.43
C HIS A 126 -14.64 18.19 9.29
N GLN A 127 -14.59 19.47 9.61
CA GLN A 127 -14.73 20.55 8.64
C GLN A 127 -13.36 21.18 8.39
N PHE A 128 -12.67 20.70 7.35
CA PHE A 128 -11.33 21.16 7.00
C PHE A 128 -11.29 22.66 6.71
N THR A 129 -10.57 23.40 7.55
CA THR A 129 -10.23 24.80 7.34
C THR A 129 -9.25 24.95 6.17
N GLN A 130 -9.20 26.13 5.55
CA GLN A 130 -8.26 26.36 4.45
C GLN A 130 -6.79 26.15 4.86
N ILE A 131 -6.44 26.48 6.12
CA ILE A 131 -5.08 26.29 6.64
C ILE A 131 -4.72 24.80 6.68
N GLU A 132 -5.64 23.95 7.13
CA GLU A 132 -5.45 22.49 7.14
C GLU A 132 -5.36 21.95 5.71
N ARG A 133 -6.25 22.38 4.80
CA ARG A 133 -6.22 21.97 3.39
C ARG A 133 -4.88 22.29 2.73
N ASP A 134 -4.36 23.50 2.96
CA ASP A 134 -3.10 23.97 2.41
C ASP A 134 -1.91 23.20 2.98
N GLU A 135 -1.91 22.93 4.29
CA GLU A 135 -0.84 22.17 4.95
C GLU A 135 -0.83 20.70 4.53
N ILE A 136 -2.01 20.07 4.42
CA ILE A 136 -2.16 18.70 3.92
C ILE A 136 -1.64 18.61 2.47
N GLN A 137 -2.08 19.52 1.59
CA GLN A 137 -1.57 19.56 0.22
C GLN A 137 -0.05 19.77 0.19
N ARG A 138 0.48 20.68 1.02
CA ARG A 138 1.91 20.99 1.05
C ARG A 138 2.75 19.75 1.40
N ARG A 139 2.31 18.95 2.38
CA ARG A 139 3.02 17.74 2.81
C ARG A 139 2.96 16.63 1.78
N ILE A 140 1.76 16.29 1.29
CA ILE A 140 1.61 15.29 0.23
C ILE A 140 2.42 15.71 -1.00
N ALA A 141 2.34 16.98 -1.41
CA ALA A 141 3.12 17.47 -2.55
C ALA A 141 4.63 17.43 -2.32
N ALA A 142 5.11 17.56 -1.07
CA ALA A 142 6.53 17.43 -0.74
C ALA A 142 7.02 15.99 -0.94
N ASP A 143 6.25 14.98 -0.49
CA ASP A 143 6.59 13.57 -0.68
C ASP A 143 6.69 13.20 -2.17
N TYR A 144 5.82 13.80 -2.98
CA TYR A 144 5.75 13.54 -4.41
C TYR A 144 6.58 14.51 -5.26
N ALA A 145 7.31 15.46 -4.67
CA ALA A 145 7.96 16.56 -5.40
C ALA A 145 8.99 16.10 -6.45
N ALA A 146 9.57 14.91 -6.27
CA ALA A 146 10.56 14.34 -7.18
C ALA A 146 9.95 13.54 -8.34
N PHE A 147 8.63 13.42 -8.37
CA PHE A 147 7.85 12.61 -9.30
C PHE A 147 7.01 13.53 -10.21
N ASN A 148 6.58 13.03 -11.37
CA ASN A 148 5.73 13.79 -12.30
C ASN A 148 4.25 13.80 -11.84
N VAL A 149 4.00 14.36 -10.67
CA VAL A 149 2.69 14.47 -10.01
C VAL A 149 2.43 15.93 -9.64
N ALA A 150 1.20 16.39 -9.83
CA ALA A 150 0.75 17.73 -9.45
C ALA A 150 -0.56 17.65 -8.67
N PHE A 151 -0.78 18.61 -7.79
CA PHE A 151 -1.92 18.64 -6.87
C PHE A 151 -2.76 19.90 -7.07
N THR A 152 -4.07 19.77 -6.87
CA THR A 152 -5.03 20.87 -6.91
C THR A 152 -6.15 20.65 -5.88
N GLN A 153 -6.62 21.73 -5.25
CA GLN A 153 -7.87 21.73 -4.48
C GLN A 153 -9.08 22.19 -5.32
N GLU A 154 -8.84 22.71 -6.53
CA GLU A 154 -9.89 23.04 -7.48
C GLU A 154 -10.15 21.83 -8.39
N ARG A 155 -11.41 21.39 -8.44
CA ARG A 155 -11.81 20.25 -9.27
C ARG A 155 -11.55 20.55 -10.76
N PRO A 156 -10.77 19.72 -11.46
CA PRO A 156 -10.56 19.89 -12.89
C PRO A 156 -11.87 19.71 -13.68
N GLU A 157 -12.16 20.61 -14.62
CA GLU A 157 -13.35 20.51 -15.49
C GLU A 157 -13.19 19.46 -16.61
N SER A 158 -11.95 19.09 -16.93
CA SER A 158 -11.62 18.12 -17.99
C SER A 158 -10.23 17.52 -17.77
N GLY A 159 -9.89 16.50 -18.57
CA GLY A 159 -8.64 15.75 -18.44
C GLY A 159 -8.78 14.58 -17.46
N ASP A 160 -7.78 13.70 -17.46
CA ASP A 160 -7.72 12.56 -16.55
C ASP A 160 -7.03 12.99 -15.24
N TYR A 161 -7.64 12.73 -14.08
CA TYR A 161 -7.09 13.07 -12.77
C TYR A 161 -7.52 12.08 -11.67
N SER A 162 -6.60 11.82 -10.74
CA SER A 162 -6.88 11.00 -9.54
C SER A 162 -7.60 11.86 -8.51
N THR A 163 -8.47 11.26 -7.69
CA THR A 163 -9.19 11.99 -6.63
C THR A 163 -8.89 11.42 -5.25
N LEU A 164 -8.40 12.24 -4.33
CA LEU A 164 -8.31 11.93 -2.90
C LEU A 164 -9.49 12.57 -2.17
N ASN A 165 -10.43 11.76 -1.68
CA ASN A 165 -11.61 12.22 -0.95
C ASN A 165 -11.35 12.19 0.55
N PHE A 166 -11.31 13.34 1.21
CA PHE A 166 -11.04 13.44 2.64
C PHE A 166 -12.33 13.24 3.47
N GLU A 167 -13.03 12.13 3.24
CA GLU A 167 -14.20 11.69 3.99
C GLU A 167 -14.26 10.15 4.03
N CYS A 168 -14.99 9.57 4.98
CA CYS A 168 -15.26 8.13 4.95
C CYS A 168 -16.19 7.75 3.78
N GLN A 169 -15.71 6.90 2.86
CA GLN A 169 -16.51 6.36 1.76
C GLN A 169 -16.62 4.84 1.78
N ALA A 170 -16.39 4.21 2.95
CA ALA A 170 -16.59 2.78 3.12
C ALA A 170 -18.04 2.38 2.77
N ALA A 171 -18.23 1.20 2.18
CA ALA A 171 -19.56 0.71 1.78
C ALA A 171 -20.55 0.58 2.96
N SER A 172 -20.04 0.35 4.18
CA SER A 172 -20.82 0.35 5.42
C SER A 172 -21.23 1.75 5.88
N GLY A 173 -20.62 2.80 5.35
CA GLY A 173 -20.68 4.17 5.86
C GLY A 173 -19.96 4.36 7.20
N GLN A 174 -19.22 3.35 7.68
CA GLN A 174 -18.61 3.34 9.00
C GLN A 174 -17.12 2.98 8.89
N CYS A 175 -16.26 3.99 9.03
CA CYS A 175 -14.79 3.82 9.05
C CYS A 175 -14.24 3.69 10.48
N VAL A 176 -14.99 4.13 11.50
CA VAL A 176 -14.58 4.06 12.91
C VAL A 176 -15.44 3.04 13.67
N ASP A 177 -14.85 1.91 14.02
CA ASP A 177 -15.48 0.90 14.85
C ASP A 177 -14.48 0.30 15.86
N PHE A 178 -14.57 0.66 17.13
CA PHE A 178 -13.63 0.16 18.15
C PHE A 178 -13.78 -1.35 18.44
N THR A 179 -14.81 -1.99 17.87
CA THR A 179 -15.04 -3.44 18.00
C THR A 179 -14.62 -4.23 16.76
N ARG A 180 -14.67 -3.61 15.57
CA ARG A 180 -14.38 -4.28 14.29
C ARG A 180 -13.12 -3.79 13.61
N GLY A 181 -12.73 -2.56 13.87
CA GLY A 181 -11.53 -1.94 13.32
C GLY A 181 -11.74 -0.49 12.90
N ILE A 182 -10.63 0.22 12.78
CA ILE A 182 -10.56 1.58 12.27
C ILE A 182 -9.91 1.53 10.88
N LEU A 183 -10.57 2.14 9.89
CA LEU A 183 -10.06 2.25 8.52
C LEU A 183 -9.75 3.72 8.24
N PHE A 184 -8.47 4.07 8.12
CA PHE A 184 -8.04 5.45 7.91
C PHE A 184 -8.13 5.89 6.45
N GLY A 185 -8.05 4.96 5.52
CA GLY A 185 -8.08 5.27 4.11
C GLY A 185 -8.30 4.03 3.28
N ARG A 186 -8.57 4.24 2.00
CA ARG A 186 -8.62 3.16 1.03
C ARG A 186 -8.46 3.70 -0.38
N ALA A 187 -7.47 3.19 -1.07
CA ALA A 187 -7.30 3.32 -2.50
C ALA A 187 -8.30 2.45 -3.27
N GLN A 188 -8.70 2.93 -4.44
CA GLN A 188 -9.55 2.18 -5.36
C GLN A 188 -8.84 0.91 -5.85
N ALA A 189 -7.52 0.98 -6.06
CA ALA A 189 -6.73 -0.09 -6.63
C ALA A 189 -5.23 0.09 -6.34
N ILE A 190 -4.48 -0.98 -6.56
CA ILE A 190 -3.04 -0.88 -6.83
C ILE A 190 -2.87 -0.75 -8.35
N ASP A 191 -2.46 0.41 -8.84
CA ASP A 191 -2.34 0.67 -10.28
C ASP A 191 -0.88 0.73 -10.76
N ILE A 192 -0.35 -0.46 -11.07
CA ILE A 192 1.01 -0.62 -11.57
C ILE A 192 1.12 0.04 -12.94
N LEU A 193 2.09 0.96 -13.05
CA LEU A 193 2.33 1.85 -14.21
C LEU A 193 1.37 3.03 -14.33
N ASN A 194 0.52 3.30 -13.34
CA ASN A 194 -0.47 4.39 -13.39
C ASN A 194 -1.28 4.35 -14.70
N GLN A 195 -1.92 3.20 -14.96
CA GLN A 195 -2.72 2.94 -16.16
C GLN A 195 -4.11 3.59 -16.09
N ASP A 196 -4.69 3.71 -14.90
CA ASP A 196 -5.95 4.40 -14.60
C ASP A 196 -5.71 5.72 -13.89
N ARG A 197 -5.51 6.76 -14.69
CA ARG A 197 -5.29 8.12 -14.19
C ARG A 197 -6.53 8.80 -13.60
N ASN A 198 -7.69 8.13 -13.62
CA ASN A 198 -8.98 8.59 -13.09
C ASN A 198 -9.42 7.80 -11.85
N ASP A 199 -8.47 7.15 -11.19
CA ASP A 199 -8.74 6.44 -9.95
C ASP A 199 -9.07 7.38 -8.80
N SER A 200 -9.38 6.80 -7.65
CA SER A 200 -9.73 7.53 -6.45
C SER A 200 -9.23 6.82 -5.20
N ALA A 201 -9.17 7.56 -4.12
CA ALA A 201 -9.04 7.02 -2.78
C ALA A 201 -9.90 7.84 -1.82
N PHE A 202 -10.14 7.30 -0.63
CA PHE A 202 -10.68 8.08 0.47
C PHE A 202 -9.74 8.08 1.68
N ILE A 203 -9.83 9.13 2.47
CA ILE A 203 -9.06 9.40 3.69
C ILE A 203 -10.04 9.80 4.78
N ASP A 204 -10.17 8.96 5.80
CA ASP A 204 -10.97 9.22 6.98
C ASP A 204 -10.11 9.75 8.13
N VAL A 205 -10.59 10.82 8.75
CA VAL A 205 -10.01 11.45 9.94
C VAL A 205 -10.96 11.38 11.14
N GLY A 206 -12.09 10.68 10.98
CA GLY A 206 -13.20 10.65 11.95
C GLY A 206 -12.80 10.09 13.31
N LEU A 207 -11.74 9.29 13.42
CA LEU A 207 -11.24 8.81 14.71
C LEU A 207 -10.93 9.97 15.68
N TRP A 208 -10.26 11.00 15.18
CA TRP A 208 -9.83 12.12 16.02
C TRP A 208 -11.01 12.98 16.48
N GLU A 209 -12.00 13.14 15.61
CA GLU A 209 -13.29 13.77 15.92
C GLU A 209 -14.03 13.00 17.01
N VAL A 210 -14.08 11.66 16.93
CA VAL A 210 -14.68 10.82 17.98
C VAL A 210 -14.00 11.09 19.32
N PHE A 211 -12.67 11.09 19.39
CA PHE A 211 -11.96 11.36 20.64
C PHE A 211 -12.21 12.76 21.20
N ALA A 212 -12.17 13.80 20.36
CA ALA A 212 -12.44 15.17 20.80
C ALA A 212 -13.89 15.37 21.28
N GLN A 213 -14.86 14.71 20.64
CA GLN A 213 -16.28 14.87 20.97
C GLN A 213 -16.70 14.07 22.21
N ILE A 214 -16.15 12.87 22.43
CA ILE A 214 -16.46 12.07 23.65
C ILE A 214 -15.69 12.56 24.88
N ASP A 215 -14.56 13.23 24.68
CA ASP A 215 -13.75 13.81 25.75
C ASP A 215 -13.28 15.23 25.37
N PRO A 216 -14.14 16.25 25.61
CA PRO A 216 -13.80 17.64 25.35
C PRO A 216 -12.65 18.21 26.19
N SER A 217 -12.13 17.46 27.17
CA SER A 217 -10.92 17.86 27.90
C SER A 217 -9.64 17.64 27.08
N GLY A 218 -9.72 16.86 26.00
CA GLY A 218 -8.60 16.52 25.14
C GLY A 218 -7.74 15.36 25.64
N PHE A 219 -8.06 14.75 26.78
CA PHE A 219 -7.25 13.67 27.36
C PHE A 219 -7.17 12.44 26.44
N PHE A 220 -8.28 11.97 25.87
CA PHE A 220 -8.22 10.87 24.89
C PHE A 220 -7.46 11.25 23.62
N LEU A 221 -7.63 12.47 23.14
CA LEU A 221 -6.92 12.93 21.95
C LEU A 221 -5.40 12.93 22.20
N GLU A 222 -4.93 13.49 23.32
CA GLU A 222 -3.52 13.46 23.72
C GLU A 222 -3.01 12.02 23.91
N LEU A 223 -3.77 11.18 24.61
CA LEU A 223 -3.39 9.79 24.89
C LEU A 223 -3.20 8.96 23.61
N PHE A 224 -4.13 9.03 22.65
CA PHE A 224 -4.11 8.16 21.48
C PHE A 224 -3.35 8.75 20.29
N SER A 225 -3.33 10.08 20.14
CA SER A 225 -2.51 10.72 19.09
C SER A 225 -1.03 10.81 19.49
N GLY A 226 -0.72 10.77 20.79
CA GLY A 226 0.65 10.99 21.29
C GLY A 226 1.14 12.43 21.14
N LEU A 227 0.30 13.36 20.66
CA LEU A 227 0.58 14.79 20.63
C LEU A 227 0.24 15.41 21.99
N SER A 228 1.07 16.33 22.48
CA SER A 228 0.83 16.95 23.78
C SER A 228 -0.15 18.11 23.69
N LEU A 229 -1.14 18.12 24.59
CA LEU A 229 -2.06 19.25 24.72
C LEU A 229 -1.32 20.51 25.23
N ALA A 230 -0.28 20.34 26.05
CA ALA A 230 0.54 21.44 26.56
C ALA A 230 1.35 22.14 25.46
N ASP A 231 1.83 21.39 24.46
CA ASP A 231 2.53 21.92 23.28
C ASP A 231 1.58 22.67 22.33
N ASN A 232 0.26 22.53 22.54
CA ASN A 232 -0.80 23.19 21.78
C ASN A 232 -1.55 24.23 22.63
N ASP A 233 -0.85 24.90 23.56
CA ASP A 233 -1.37 25.97 24.44
C ASP A 233 -2.61 25.57 25.28
N GLY A 234 -2.86 24.28 25.47
CA GLY A 234 -4.07 23.79 26.13
C GLY A 234 -5.32 23.80 25.25
N ASP A 235 -5.20 24.08 23.96
CA ASP A 235 -6.32 24.15 23.02
C ASP A 235 -6.56 22.79 22.33
N VAL A 236 -7.68 22.17 22.69
CA VAL A 236 -8.11 20.88 22.13
C VAL A 236 -8.37 20.97 20.63
N ASN A 237 -8.83 22.12 20.12
CA ASN A 237 -9.06 22.28 18.68
C ASN A 237 -7.74 22.38 17.92
N ALA A 238 -6.73 23.05 18.50
CA ALA A 238 -5.39 23.10 17.92
C ALA A 238 -4.75 21.70 17.91
N LEU A 239 -4.88 20.94 19.00
CA LEU A 239 -4.44 19.55 19.09
C LEU A 239 -5.15 18.65 18.05
N LEU A 240 -6.47 18.83 17.89
CA LEU A 240 -7.28 18.09 16.91
C LEU A 240 -6.81 18.40 15.49
N SER A 241 -6.64 19.68 15.18
CA SER A 241 -6.13 20.14 13.88
C SER A 241 -4.76 19.53 13.57
N ALA A 242 -3.84 19.51 14.54
CA ALA A 242 -2.54 18.89 14.38
C ALA A 242 -2.62 17.37 14.12
N ALA A 243 -3.46 16.64 14.87
CA ALA A 243 -3.68 15.22 14.66
C ALA A 243 -4.28 14.93 13.27
N VAL A 244 -5.33 15.67 12.89
CA VAL A 244 -6.00 15.57 11.60
C VAL A 244 -5.03 15.84 10.45
N VAL A 245 -4.29 16.95 10.48
CA VAL A 245 -3.34 17.30 9.43
C VAL A 245 -2.26 16.24 9.28
N ASN A 246 -1.67 15.79 10.39
CA ASN A 246 -0.58 14.81 10.35
C ASN A 246 -1.07 13.46 9.78
N GLN A 247 -2.20 12.94 10.27
CA GLN A 247 -2.72 11.66 9.80
C GLN A 247 -3.28 11.76 8.38
N ALA A 248 -4.03 12.81 8.04
CA ALA A 248 -4.60 12.99 6.70
C ALA A 248 -3.52 13.14 5.63
N SER A 249 -2.39 13.80 5.94
CA SER A 249 -1.27 13.92 5.02
C SER A 249 -0.61 12.56 4.78
N ASN A 250 -0.27 11.84 5.86
CA ASN A 250 0.33 10.51 5.79
C ASN A 250 -0.57 9.53 5.03
N THR A 251 -1.86 9.46 5.37
CA THR A 251 -2.80 8.57 4.69
C THR A 251 -3.06 9.02 3.25
N GLY A 252 -3.22 10.31 2.97
CA GLY A 252 -3.40 10.80 1.61
C GLY A 252 -2.22 10.44 0.69
N ALA A 253 -0.99 10.58 1.18
CA ALA A 253 0.20 10.15 0.45
C ALA A 253 0.27 8.62 0.31
N HIS A 254 -0.11 7.87 1.35
CA HIS A 254 -0.16 6.41 1.35
C HIS A 254 -1.14 5.86 0.29
N GLU A 255 -2.39 6.33 0.30
CA GLU A 255 -3.42 5.86 -0.63
C GLU A 255 -3.11 6.26 -2.08
N LEU A 256 -2.55 7.46 -2.29
CA LEU A 256 -2.02 7.82 -3.61
C LEU A 256 -0.87 6.90 -4.01
N GLY A 257 -0.08 6.40 -3.06
CA GLY A 257 0.97 5.40 -3.29
C GLY A 257 0.40 4.14 -3.93
N HIS A 258 -0.69 3.61 -3.38
CA HIS A 258 -1.42 2.46 -3.96
C HIS A 258 -1.92 2.75 -5.38
N ASN A 259 -2.59 3.88 -5.58
CA ASN A 259 -3.03 4.37 -6.89
C ASN A 259 -1.86 4.60 -7.89
N LEU A 260 -0.61 4.61 -7.42
CA LEU A 260 0.58 4.67 -8.27
C LEU A 260 1.37 3.36 -8.32
N GLY A 261 0.80 2.28 -7.79
CA GLY A 261 1.31 0.91 -7.88
C GLY A 261 2.16 0.46 -6.69
N LEU A 262 2.21 1.22 -5.58
CA LEU A 262 2.89 0.81 -4.36
C LEU A 262 2.06 -0.17 -3.53
N ARG A 263 2.75 -0.97 -2.72
CA ARG A 263 2.19 -1.89 -1.73
C ARG A 263 2.82 -1.63 -0.37
N HIS A 264 2.25 -2.18 0.70
CA HIS A 264 2.80 -1.88 2.01
C HIS A 264 4.21 -2.42 2.20
N HIS A 265 4.57 -3.55 1.57
CA HIS A 265 5.94 -4.07 1.60
C HIS A 265 6.96 -3.14 0.94
N ASP A 266 6.51 -2.18 0.13
CA ASP A 266 7.38 -1.12 -0.39
C ASP A 266 7.77 -0.13 0.73
N SER A 267 7.24 -0.24 1.95
CA SER A 267 7.74 0.47 3.14
C SER A 267 8.92 -0.22 3.81
N PHE A 268 9.22 -1.48 3.47
CA PHE A 268 10.32 -2.17 4.13
C PHE A 268 11.61 -1.38 3.89
N GLY A 269 12.37 -1.22 4.97
CA GLY A 269 13.62 -0.47 5.02
C GLY A 269 14.63 -0.84 3.94
N ALA A 270 15.79 -0.18 4.01
CA ALA A 270 16.82 -0.24 2.99
C ALA A 270 17.03 -1.65 2.37
N PRO A 271 17.11 -1.77 1.04
CA PRO A 271 17.39 -3.03 0.37
C PRO A 271 18.60 -3.77 0.97
N GLY A 272 18.41 -5.04 1.30
CA GLY A 272 19.35 -5.90 2.03
C GLY A 272 19.04 -6.05 3.52
N THR A 273 18.10 -5.27 4.07
CA THR A 273 17.67 -5.37 5.47
C THR A 273 16.49 -6.33 5.68
N GLY A 274 15.86 -6.80 4.59
CA GLY A 274 14.77 -7.77 4.62
C GLY A 274 13.46 -7.20 5.18
N ILE A 275 12.83 -7.92 6.11
CA ILE A 275 11.52 -7.53 6.68
C ILE A 275 11.65 -6.68 7.96
N PRO A 276 10.59 -5.98 8.39
CA PRO A 276 10.61 -5.14 9.59
C PRO A 276 10.96 -5.94 10.85
N ASN A 277 11.72 -5.31 11.76
CA ASN A 277 12.09 -5.92 13.04
C ASN A 277 11.00 -5.79 14.12
N THR A 278 9.86 -5.20 13.78
CA THR A 278 8.70 -5.04 14.67
C THR A 278 7.94 -6.35 14.90
N GLY A 279 8.29 -7.40 14.14
CA GLY A 279 7.61 -8.69 14.15
C GLY A 279 6.33 -8.70 13.30
N THR A 280 6.08 -7.66 12.51
CA THR A 280 4.91 -7.53 11.63
C THR A 280 5.36 -7.03 10.24
N PRO A 281 5.16 -7.82 9.17
CA PRO A 281 4.92 -9.25 9.23
C PRO A 281 6.12 -9.96 9.88
N GLY A 282 5.86 -11.05 10.58
CA GLY A 282 6.91 -12.00 10.93
C GLY A 282 7.24 -12.94 9.76
N PRO A 283 8.26 -13.79 9.90
CA PRO A 283 8.67 -14.78 8.88
C PRO A 283 7.55 -15.69 8.35
N PHE A 284 6.62 -16.09 9.23
CA PHE A 284 5.44 -16.90 8.91
C PHE A 284 4.34 -16.12 8.15
N GLY A 285 4.58 -14.85 7.86
CA GLY A 285 3.77 -14.07 6.94
C GLY A 285 3.89 -14.52 5.49
N PHE A 286 4.97 -15.20 5.14
CA PHE A 286 5.29 -15.56 3.77
C PHE A 286 5.12 -17.06 3.56
N PHE A 287 4.91 -17.48 2.31
CA PHE A 287 4.95 -18.89 1.93
C PHE A 287 5.91 -19.11 0.76
N PRO A 288 6.92 -19.98 0.89
CA PRO A 288 7.40 -20.62 2.12
C PRO A 288 7.81 -19.59 3.20
N VAL A 289 8.07 -20.07 4.42
CA VAL A 289 8.50 -19.21 5.55
C VAL A 289 9.71 -18.41 5.10
N PHE A 290 9.68 -17.09 5.33
CA PHE A 290 10.79 -16.22 4.99
C PHE A 290 11.99 -16.53 5.89
N ASP A 291 13.16 -16.80 5.29
CA ASP A 291 14.39 -17.18 5.99
C ASP A 291 15.49 -16.12 5.88
N GLY A 292 15.15 -14.93 5.36
CA GLY A 292 16.06 -13.81 5.18
C GLY A 292 16.18 -12.89 6.40
N PRO A 293 16.82 -11.71 6.24
CA PRO A 293 17.04 -10.75 7.33
C PRO A 293 15.76 -10.10 7.87
N GLU A 294 15.74 -9.77 9.16
CA GLU A 294 14.64 -9.03 9.84
C GLU A 294 15.17 -7.71 10.44
N GLY A 295 15.92 -6.95 9.62
CA GLY A 295 16.71 -5.79 10.05
C GLY A 295 16.16 -4.44 9.60
N ALA A 296 14.96 -4.40 9.02
CA ALA A 296 14.42 -3.19 8.39
C ALA A 296 13.81 -2.21 9.41
N VAL A 297 14.65 -1.62 10.26
CA VAL A 297 14.25 -0.83 11.45
C VAL A 297 13.53 0.49 11.13
N GLU A 298 13.80 1.07 9.97
CA GLU A 298 13.24 2.35 9.52
C GLU A 298 11.85 2.20 8.85
N SER A 299 11.36 0.97 8.69
CA SER A 299 10.11 0.72 7.94
C SER A 299 8.90 1.49 8.46
N ILE A 300 8.84 1.77 9.77
CA ILE A 300 7.75 2.55 10.40
C ILE A 300 7.76 4.03 10.02
N LEU A 301 8.87 4.55 9.50
CA LEU A 301 9.04 5.95 9.10
C LEU A 301 8.57 6.19 7.67
N HIS A 302 8.25 5.12 6.94
CA HIS A 302 7.98 5.18 5.52
C HIS A 302 6.51 5.40 5.19
N THR A 303 6.21 6.12 4.10
CA THR A 303 4.83 6.49 3.72
C THR A 303 3.92 5.26 3.59
N MET A 304 4.41 4.18 2.99
CA MET A 304 3.65 2.92 2.81
C MET A 304 3.53 2.07 4.09
N ALA A 305 4.04 2.55 5.23
CA ALA A 305 3.90 1.88 6.52
C ALA A 305 2.44 1.87 6.99
N SER A 306 1.99 0.72 7.47
CA SER A 306 0.70 0.58 8.15
C SER A 306 0.85 -0.30 9.39
N GLY A 307 -0.16 -0.29 10.27
CA GLY A 307 -0.17 -1.13 11.46
C GLY A 307 -0.02 -2.62 11.12
N ALA A 308 -0.65 -3.03 10.02
CA ALA A 308 -0.66 -4.40 9.54
C ALA A 308 0.63 -4.86 8.86
N SER A 309 1.35 -3.92 8.25
CA SER A 309 2.50 -4.22 7.40
C SER A 309 3.83 -4.03 8.09
N VAL A 310 3.92 -3.12 9.07
CA VAL A 310 5.17 -2.85 9.78
C VAL A 310 4.98 -2.72 11.29
N GLY A 311 3.79 -3.00 11.82
CA GLY A 311 3.51 -2.87 13.26
C GLY A 311 3.46 -1.41 13.72
N LEU A 312 3.12 -0.48 12.82
CA LEU A 312 3.00 0.92 13.16
C LEU A 312 1.92 1.14 14.24
N PRO A 313 2.25 1.75 15.39
CA PRO A 313 1.27 2.05 16.42
C PRO A 313 0.33 3.18 15.99
N LEU A 314 -0.85 3.25 16.61
CA LEU A 314 -1.86 4.25 16.29
C LEU A 314 -1.34 5.70 16.34
N ASN A 315 -0.59 6.06 17.39
CA ASN A 315 0.00 7.39 17.51
C ASN A 315 1.07 7.68 16.44
N GLY A 316 1.68 6.65 15.83
CA GLY A 316 2.59 6.79 14.68
C GLY A 316 1.89 7.31 13.41
N SER A 317 0.56 7.41 13.40
CA SER A 317 -0.17 8.13 12.35
C SER A 317 -0.13 9.65 12.50
N THR A 318 0.14 10.14 13.71
CA THR A 318 0.01 11.56 14.07
C THR A 318 1.30 12.19 14.58
N THR A 319 2.30 11.43 15.04
CA THR A 319 3.51 12.00 15.66
C THR A 319 4.67 12.25 14.72
N SER A 320 4.64 11.70 13.50
CA SER A 320 5.70 11.88 12.52
C SER A 320 5.14 12.07 11.11
N ASP A 321 5.78 12.97 10.36
CA ASP A 321 5.66 13.00 8.90
C ASP A 321 6.46 11.83 8.35
N ARG A 322 5.93 11.12 7.36
CA ARG A 322 6.60 9.97 6.75
C ARG A 322 7.15 10.33 5.39
N PHE A 323 8.07 9.52 4.89
CA PHE A 323 8.68 9.72 3.58
C PHE A 323 8.78 8.41 2.80
N PHE A 324 8.95 8.46 1.48
CA PHE A 324 9.10 7.23 0.69
C PHE A 324 10.42 6.52 0.98
N SER A 325 10.32 5.20 1.21
CA SER A 325 11.48 4.31 1.30
C SER A 325 12.24 4.23 -0.03
N GLU A 326 13.42 3.64 0.00
CA GLU A 326 14.15 3.24 -1.20
C GLU A 326 13.29 2.41 -2.17
N ARG A 327 12.53 1.44 -1.66
CA ARG A 327 11.73 0.51 -2.48
C ARG A 327 10.57 1.23 -3.15
N SER A 328 9.89 2.08 -2.36
CA SER A 328 8.82 2.94 -2.86
C SER A 328 9.32 3.82 -4.00
N VAL A 329 10.48 4.47 -3.83
CA VAL A 329 11.05 5.34 -4.86
C VAL A 329 11.43 4.57 -6.12
N VAL A 330 12.01 3.38 -5.99
CA VAL A 330 12.34 2.52 -7.13
C VAL A 330 11.10 2.26 -7.94
N LYS A 331 10.04 1.80 -7.27
CA LYS A 331 8.80 1.38 -7.93
C LYS A 331 8.06 2.57 -8.53
N LEU A 332 7.98 3.71 -7.86
CA LEU A 332 7.42 4.94 -8.44
C LEU A 332 8.23 5.42 -9.66
N THR A 333 9.56 5.39 -9.59
CA THR A 333 10.43 5.78 -10.71
C THR A 333 10.30 4.80 -11.88
N ALA A 334 10.23 3.51 -11.58
CA ALA A 334 10.01 2.43 -12.54
C ALA A 334 8.68 2.63 -13.25
N ASN A 335 7.60 2.84 -12.49
CA ASN A 335 6.24 3.04 -13.02
C ASN A 335 6.16 4.26 -13.95
N GLN A 336 6.84 5.35 -13.63
CA GLN A 336 6.90 6.55 -14.49
C GLN A 336 7.74 6.39 -15.76
N ARG A 337 8.74 5.50 -15.73
CA ARG A 337 9.72 5.33 -16.80
C ARG A 337 9.67 3.94 -17.41
N ALA A 338 8.54 3.25 -17.23
CA ALA A 338 8.50 1.81 -17.39
C ALA A 338 8.97 1.39 -18.77
N ARG A 339 10.05 0.61 -18.76
CA ARG A 339 10.54 -0.13 -19.91
C ARG A 339 10.03 -1.55 -19.80
N GLN A 340 8.71 -1.67 -19.83
CA GLN A 340 8.06 -2.96 -19.86
C GLN A 340 8.49 -3.68 -21.14
N VAL A 341 9.08 -4.86 -20.99
CA VAL A 341 9.41 -5.74 -22.11
C VAL A 341 8.41 -6.87 -22.14
N SER A 342 7.91 -7.21 -23.33
CA SER A 342 7.15 -8.44 -23.52
C SER A 342 8.08 -9.63 -23.42
N GLU A 343 7.61 -10.75 -22.88
CA GLU A 343 8.34 -12.00 -22.84
C GLU A 343 8.95 -12.38 -24.19
N ALA A 344 8.18 -12.30 -25.28
CA ALA A 344 8.65 -12.58 -26.65
C ALA A 344 9.92 -11.80 -27.07
N ALA A 345 10.13 -10.59 -26.51
CA ALA A 345 11.31 -9.78 -26.79
C ALA A 345 12.56 -10.37 -26.14
N VAL A 346 12.41 -10.98 -24.96
CA VAL A 346 13.46 -11.60 -24.16
C VAL A 346 13.55 -13.12 -24.33
N SER A 347 12.63 -13.77 -25.06
CA SER A 347 12.68 -15.20 -25.38
C SER A 347 13.79 -15.56 -26.37
N GLY A 348 14.45 -16.70 -26.15
CA GLY A 348 15.43 -17.32 -27.05
C GLY A 348 16.59 -18.00 -26.30
N PHE A 349 17.21 -19.03 -26.90
CA PHE A 349 18.14 -19.98 -26.25
C PHE A 349 19.31 -19.36 -25.48
N ASN A 350 19.70 -18.11 -25.77
CA ASN A 350 20.79 -17.40 -25.09
C ASN A 350 20.49 -15.93 -24.79
N LYS A 351 19.22 -15.52 -24.84
CA LYS A 351 18.88 -14.14 -24.48
C LYS A 351 18.94 -13.96 -22.97
N LYS A 352 19.39 -12.78 -22.55
CA LYS A 352 19.39 -12.35 -21.15
C LYS A 352 18.50 -11.14 -21.01
N VAL A 353 17.71 -11.11 -19.94
CA VAL A 353 17.04 -9.91 -19.48
C VAL A 353 18.11 -8.89 -19.10
N THR A 354 17.99 -7.69 -19.67
CA THR A 354 18.84 -6.57 -19.32
C THR A 354 18.16 -5.78 -18.21
N LEU A 355 18.76 -5.77 -17.02
CA LEU A 355 18.32 -4.86 -15.96
C LEU A 355 18.88 -3.47 -16.22
N HIS A 356 18.00 -2.50 -16.42
CA HIS A 356 18.34 -1.13 -16.72
C HIS A 356 18.54 -0.33 -15.45
N LYS A 357 19.56 0.55 -15.45
CA LYS A 357 19.77 1.46 -14.32
C LYS A 357 18.56 2.39 -14.15
N VAL A 358 17.99 2.37 -12.96
CA VAL A 358 16.94 3.29 -12.51
C VAL A 358 17.61 4.47 -11.83
N VAL A 359 17.41 5.67 -12.37
CA VAL A 359 17.83 6.91 -11.73
C VAL A 359 16.66 7.42 -10.90
N ALA A 360 16.61 6.94 -9.66
CA ALA A 360 15.66 7.33 -8.64
C ALA A 360 16.11 8.61 -7.92
N PRO A 361 15.18 9.51 -7.55
CA PRO A 361 15.48 10.58 -6.60
C PRO A 361 15.85 9.99 -5.22
N ASN A 362 16.41 10.80 -4.33
CA ASN A 362 16.53 10.41 -2.92
C ASN A 362 15.48 11.18 -2.13
N THR A 363 14.44 10.48 -1.65
CA THR A 363 13.36 11.04 -0.82
C THR A 363 13.57 10.74 0.66
N ILE A 364 14.67 10.08 1.02
CA ILE A 364 14.94 9.62 2.37
C ILE A 364 15.34 10.83 3.22
N VAL A 365 14.58 11.08 4.27
CA VAL A 365 14.81 12.22 5.18
C VAL A 365 15.74 11.82 6.31
N GLU A 366 15.62 10.59 6.81
CA GLU A 366 16.44 10.02 7.87
C GLU A 366 16.64 8.51 7.66
N GLY A 367 17.59 7.91 8.37
CA GLY A 367 17.93 6.49 8.23
C GLY A 367 19.28 6.27 7.55
N GLN A 368 19.53 5.03 7.12
CA GLN A 368 20.86 4.61 6.68
C GLN A 368 21.33 5.30 5.39
N ASN A 369 20.37 5.65 4.52
CA ASN A 369 20.65 6.16 3.18
C ASN A 369 20.13 7.59 2.95
N ALA A 370 19.83 8.37 3.99
CA ALA A 370 19.35 9.75 3.87
C ALA A 370 20.25 10.65 3.00
N ASP A 371 21.57 10.49 3.11
CA ASP A 371 22.56 11.20 2.26
C ASP A 371 23.06 10.37 1.06
N GLY A 372 22.43 9.21 0.84
CA GLY A 372 22.87 8.19 -0.10
C GLY A 372 22.44 8.44 -1.55
N LYS A 373 22.83 7.50 -2.40
CA LYS A 373 22.27 7.33 -3.75
C LYS A 373 21.97 5.86 -3.95
N LEU A 374 20.84 5.59 -4.57
CA LEU A 374 20.41 4.24 -4.86
C LEU A 374 20.95 3.83 -6.24
N ASP A 375 21.84 2.84 -6.29
CA ASP A 375 22.25 2.21 -7.55
C ASP A 375 21.41 0.97 -7.79
N ILE A 376 20.35 1.16 -8.56
CA ILE A 376 19.32 0.15 -8.74
C ILE A 376 19.21 -0.17 -10.22
N ARG A 377 19.13 -1.46 -10.52
CA ARG A 377 18.93 -1.96 -11.88
C ARG A 377 17.67 -2.80 -11.89
N GLU A 378 16.75 -2.50 -12.79
CA GLU A 378 15.43 -3.09 -12.81
C GLU A 378 15.06 -3.60 -14.20
N ALA A 379 14.24 -4.64 -14.25
CA ALA A 379 13.51 -5.05 -15.43
C ALA A 379 12.05 -5.30 -15.05
N LEU A 380 11.13 -4.78 -15.86
CA LEU A 380 9.71 -5.08 -15.79
C LEU A 380 9.31 -5.90 -17.01
N ILE A 381 8.77 -7.09 -16.79
CA ILE A 381 8.46 -8.05 -17.82
C ILE A 381 6.97 -8.34 -17.79
N ARG A 382 6.33 -8.30 -18.96
CA ARG A 382 4.97 -8.80 -19.16
C ARG A 382 5.05 -10.19 -19.78
N GLY A 383 4.57 -11.18 -19.06
CA GLY A 383 4.54 -12.58 -19.49
C GLY A 383 3.16 -13.19 -19.37
N GLN A 384 3.04 -14.45 -19.79
CA GLN A 384 1.82 -15.22 -19.71
C GLN A 384 2.14 -16.70 -19.46
N ILE A 385 1.55 -17.27 -18.41
CA ILE A 385 1.49 -18.72 -18.23
C ILE A 385 0.32 -19.20 -19.09
N SER A 386 0.61 -19.93 -20.17
CA SER A 386 -0.38 -20.37 -21.16
C SER A 386 -1.00 -21.72 -20.82
N VAL A 387 -0.34 -22.51 -19.97
CA VAL A 387 -0.84 -23.81 -19.53
C VAL A 387 -0.34 -24.14 -18.12
N SER A 388 -1.20 -24.78 -17.33
CA SER A 388 -0.81 -25.32 -16.01
C SER A 388 0.45 -26.20 -16.09
N GLY A 389 1.42 -25.90 -15.25
CA GLY A 389 2.72 -26.58 -15.20
C GLY A 389 3.79 -25.98 -16.12
N GLU A 390 3.46 -24.96 -16.92
CA GLU A 390 4.46 -24.13 -17.60
C GLU A 390 5.35 -23.39 -16.58
N VAL A 391 6.60 -23.19 -16.99
CA VAL A 391 7.61 -22.48 -16.21
C VAL A 391 8.38 -21.55 -17.12
N ASP A 392 8.22 -20.24 -16.89
CA ASP A 392 8.95 -19.22 -17.60
C ASP A 392 10.28 -18.96 -16.90
N THR A 393 11.34 -18.74 -17.69
CA THR A 393 12.69 -18.56 -17.13
C THR A 393 13.37 -17.33 -17.71
N TYR A 394 13.80 -16.45 -16.81
CA TYR A 394 14.42 -15.17 -17.13
C TYR A 394 15.86 -15.16 -16.66
N ARG A 395 16.80 -15.29 -17.61
CA ARG A 395 18.23 -15.27 -17.33
C ARG A 395 18.76 -13.85 -17.23
N PHE A 396 19.56 -13.53 -16.22
CA PHE A 396 20.26 -12.26 -16.09
C PHE A 396 21.62 -12.43 -15.41
N THR A 397 22.48 -11.40 -15.46
CA THR A 397 23.82 -11.43 -14.85
C THR A 397 23.86 -10.54 -13.62
N ALA A 398 24.45 -11.04 -12.55
CA ALA A 398 24.61 -10.31 -11.30
C ALA A 398 25.96 -10.62 -10.62
N LYS A 399 26.27 -9.86 -9.57
CA LYS A 399 27.54 -9.94 -8.85
C LYS A 399 27.34 -10.36 -7.40
N ALA A 400 28.37 -10.98 -6.83
CA ALA A 400 28.45 -11.27 -5.42
C ALA A 400 28.36 -9.97 -4.59
N GLY A 401 27.64 -10.02 -3.46
CA GLY A 401 27.39 -8.88 -2.58
C GLY A 401 26.26 -7.96 -3.05
N GLN A 402 25.50 -8.35 -4.08
CA GLN A 402 24.26 -7.67 -4.47
C GLN A 402 23.06 -8.36 -3.83
N PHE A 403 21.92 -7.68 -3.79
CA PHE A 403 20.64 -8.27 -3.42
C PHE A 403 19.68 -8.20 -4.59
N VAL A 404 18.94 -9.28 -4.84
CA VAL A 404 17.83 -9.32 -5.80
C VAL A 404 16.53 -9.26 -5.02
N SER A 405 15.61 -8.42 -5.46
CA SER A 405 14.20 -8.56 -5.11
C SER A 405 13.37 -8.73 -6.37
N ALA A 406 12.24 -9.40 -6.25
CA ALA A 406 11.31 -9.55 -7.36
C ALA A 406 9.87 -9.63 -6.87
N GLU A 407 8.97 -9.08 -7.66
CA GLU A 407 7.53 -9.07 -7.40
C GLU A 407 6.81 -9.63 -8.63
N PHE A 408 5.97 -10.63 -8.39
CA PHE A 408 5.04 -11.19 -9.37
C PHE A 408 3.66 -10.57 -9.11
N ASN A 409 3.05 -9.98 -10.12
CA ASN A 409 1.72 -9.41 -10.06
C ASN A 409 0.84 -10.10 -11.10
N GLY A 410 -0.08 -10.95 -10.65
CA GLY A 410 -0.96 -11.72 -11.53
C GLY A 410 -2.36 -11.92 -10.98
N PHE A 411 -2.52 -12.08 -9.66
CA PHE A 411 -3.82 -12.33 -9.04
C PHE A 411 -4.35 -11.12 -8.27
N ASP A 412 -3.57 -10.60 -7.32
CA ASP A 412 -4.02 -9.53 -6.44
C ASP A 412 -4.07 -8.19 -7.20
N VAL A 413 -3.11 -8.00 -8.10
CA VAL A 413 -3.06 -6.88 -9.03
C VAL A 413 -3.15 -7.43 -10.47
N PRO A 414 -4.36 -7.80 -10.93
CA PRO A 414 -4.51 -8.51 -12.18
C PRO A 414 -4.17 -7.60 -13.35
N VAL A 415 -3.22 -8.04 -14.17
CA VAL A 415 -2.78 -7.28 -15.34
C VAL A 415 -3.47 -7.74 -16.62
N GLY A 416 -4.24 -8.82 -16.55
CA GLY A 416 -5.01 -9.45 -17.62
C GLY A 416 -5.86 -10.62 -17.07
N GLU A 417 -5.69 -11.81 -17.65
CA GLU A 417 -6.21 -13.05 -17.06
C GLU A 417 -5.50 -13.31 -15.71
N PRO A 418 -6.21 -13.48 -14.57
CA PRO A 418 -5.57 -13.60 -13.28
C PRO A 418 -4.88 -14.94 -13.16
N VAL A 419 -3.71 -14.92 -12.56
CA VAL A 419 -2.93 -16.12 -12.29
C VAL A 419 -2.25 -16.00 -10.94
N ILE A 420 -2.33 -17.06 -10.14
CA ILE A 420 -1.56 -17.16 -8.91
C ILE A 420 -0.20 -17.75 -9.26
N GLY A 421 0.84 -16.93 -9.08
CA GLY A 421 2.21 -17.28 -9.48
C GLY A 421 3.13 -17.55 -8.30
N ALA A 422 4.26 -18.16 -8.61
CA ALA A 422 5.37 -18.42 -7.69
C ALA A 422 6.68 -18.06 -8.37
N ILE A 423 7.63 -17.52 -7.60
CA ILE A 423 8.95 -17.15 -8.08
C ILE A 423 10.07 -17.91 -7.37
N LYS A 424 11.07 -18.32 -8.14
CA LYS A 424 12.29 -18.97 -7.64
C LYS A 424 13.51 -18.38 -8.31
N LEU A 425 14.50 -18.02 -7.51
CA LEU A 425 15.79 -17.53 -7.98
C LEU A 425 16.83 -18.66 -7.93
N TYR A 426 17.47 -18.93 -9.06
CA TYR A 426 18.55 -19.90 -9.17
C TYR A 426 19.86 -19.25 -9.61
N TYR A 427 20.98 -19.74 -9.11
CA TYR A 427 22.31 -19.50 -9.67
C TYR A 427 22.66 -20.61 -10.66
N ILE A 428 23.25 -20.25 -11.80
CA ILE A 428 23.75 -21.20 -12.80
C ILE A 428 25.20 -21.56 -12.47
N GLU A 429 25.44 -22.79 -12.03
CA GLU A 429 26.78 -23.30 -11.74
C GLU A 429 27.61 -23.49 -13.03
N PRO A 430 28.95 -23.60 -12.94
CA PRO A 430 29.82 -23.78 -14.13
C PRO A 430 29.50 -25.01 -14.98
N ASP A 431 28.86 -26.04 -14.41
CA ASP A 431 28.40 -27.25 -15.11
C ASP A 431 26.97 -27.13 -15.68
N ASN A 432 26.36 -25.94 -15.58
CA ASN A 432 24.97 -25.62 -15.89
C ASN A 432 23.91 -26.25 -14.97
N SER A 433 24.31 -26.83 -13.83
CA SER A 433 23.34 -27.16 -12.78
C SER A 433 22.79 -25.87 -12.13
N LEU A 434 21.59 -25.99 -11.55
CA LEU A 434 20.90 -24.87 -10.91
C LEU A 434 20.95 -25.04 -9.39
N THR A 435 21.49 -24.05 -8.70
CA THR A 435 21.45 -23.95 -7.23
C THR A 435 20.34 -22.98 -6.83
N LEU A 436 19.37 -23.44 -6.05
CA LEU A 436 18.31 -22.56 -5.52
C LEU A 436 18.94 -21.54 -4.57
N VAL A 437 18.64 -20.26 -4.79
CA VAL A 437 19.11 -19.13 -3.97
C VAL A 437 18.02 -18.69 -3.02
N ALA A 438 16.81 -18.46 -3.55
CA ALA A 438 15.65 -18.01 -2.79
C ALA A 438 14.36 -18.35 -3.54
N GLN A 439 13.25 -18.38 -2.83
CA GLN A 439 11.92 -18.58 -3.40
C GLN A 439 10.85 -17.90 -2.57
N ASN A 440 9.77 -17.50 -3.23
CA ASN A 440 8.56 -17.07 -2.56
C ASN A 440 7.37 -17.37 -3.48
N PHE A 441 6.29 -17.87 -2.90
CA PHE A 441 5.06 -18.22 -3.61
C PHE A 441 3.92 -17.29 -3.20
N GLN A 442 3.92 -16.78 -1.96
CA GLN A 442 2.94 -15.81 -1.49
C GLN A 442 3.62 -14.83 -0.53
N ASN A 443 3.23 -13.57 -0.66
CA ASN A 443 3.58 -12.51 0.29
C ASN A 443 2.61 -12.52 1.50
N PHE A 444 2.77 -11.57 2.43
CA PHE A 444 1.96 -11.51 3.65
C PHE A 444 0.58 -10.86 3.51
N GLU A 445 0.30 -10.26 2.35
CA GLU A 445 -0.92 -9.47 2.06
C GLU A 445 -1.82 -10.14 1.03
N GLY A 446 -1.33 -11.17 0.35
CA GLY A 446 -2.04 -11.78 -0.74
C GLY A 446 -1.36 -13.01 -1.35
N PHE A 447 -1.74 -13.33 -2.58
CA PHE A 447 -1.29 -14.53 -3.29
C PHE A 447 -0.23 -14.24 -4.35
N ASP A 448 0.01 -12.96 -4.64
CA ASP A 448 1.11 -12.54 -5.48
C ASP A 448 2.45 -12.76 -4.77
N ALA A 449 3.42 -13.30 -5.50
CA ALA A 449 4.72 -13.67 -4.95
C ALA A 449 5.64 -12.46 -4.78
N LEU A 450 6.35 -12.42 -3.65
CA LEU A 450 7.35 -11.39 -3.33
C LEU A 450 8.64 -12.00 -2.78
N LEU A 451 9.72 -11.87 -3.54
CA LEU A 451 11.06 -12.28 -3.14
C LEU A 451 11.78 -11.03 -2.61
N VAL A 452 11.98 -11.00 -1.29
CA VAL A 452 12.60 -9.86 -0.59
C VAL A 452 14.08 -10.14 -0.38
N ASP A 453 14.93 -9.27 -0.93
CA ASP A 453 16.36 -9.16 -0.63
C ASP A 453 17.16 -10.48 -0.65
N ALA A 454 16.99 -11.30 -1.68
CA ALA A 454 17.81 -12.51 -1.84
C ALA A 454 19.29 -12.13 -2.02
N PRO A 455 20.19 -12.56 -1.11
CA PRO A 455 21.61 -12.25 -1.20
C PRO A 455 22.26 -13.03 -2.34
N LEU A 456 23.11 -12.36 -3.11
CA LEU A 456 23.87 -13.00 -4.18
C LEU A 456 25.29 -13.26 -3.70
N GLU A 457 25.66 -14.53 -3.54
CA GLU A 457 26.99 -14.91 -3.04
C GLU A 457 28.04 -15.07 -4.15
N LYS A 458 27.60 -15.23 -5.40
CA LYS A 458 28.45 -15.57 -6.54
C LYS A 458 28.32 -14.55 -7.66
N ASN A 459 29.41 -14.36 -8.41
CA ASN A 459 29.35 -13.64 -9.68
C ASN A 459 28.92 -14.61 -10.77
N GLY A 460 27.95 -14.24 -11.60
CA GLY A 460 27.57 -15.08 -12.73
C GLY A 460 26.17 -14.83 -13.22
N ASP A 461 25.62 -15.86 -13.85
CA ASP A 461 24.26 -15.84 -14.38
C ASP A 461 23.30 -16.46 -13.37
N TYR A 462 22.14 -15.82 -13.29
CA TYR A 462 21.01 -16.23 -12.47
C TYR A 462 19.78 -16.44 -13.35
N ILE A 463 18.84 -17.24 -12.88
CA ILE A 463 17.54 -17.48 -13.49
C ILE A 463 16.46 -17.09 -12.48
N MET A 464 15.60 -16.15 -12.85
CA MET A 464 14.30 -15.99 -12.20
C MET A 464 13.31 -16.91 -12.91
N SER A 465 12.79 -17.89 -12.19
CA SER A 465 11.78 -18.83 -12.66
C SER A 465 10.41 -18.37 -12.17
N VAL A 466 9.44 -18.31 -13.08
CA VAL A 466 8.04 -18.02 -12.79
C VAL A 466 7.22 -19.27 -13.11
N SER A 467 6.26 -19.61 -12.25
CA SER A 467 5.39 -20.79 -12.43
C SER A 467 4.05 -20.55 -11.73
N SER A 468 3.07 -21.42 -11.96
CA SER A 468 1.81 -21.41 -11.19
C SER A 468 1.63 -22.71 -10.38
N PRO A 469 1.76 -22.65 -9.03
CA PRO A 469 1.62 -23.82 -8.18
C PRO A 469 0.15 -24.28 -8.09
N ASN A 470 -0.08 -25.56 -7.80
CA ASN A 470 -1.42 -26.05 -7.47
C ASN A 470 -1.85 -25.65 -6.05
N PHE A 471 -0.90 -25.40 -5.16
CA PHE A 471 -1.19 -25.15 -3.75
C PHE A 471 -0.89 -23.71 -3.38
N ILE A 472 -1.84 -23.10 -2.69
CA ILE A 472 -1.68 -21.85 -1.96
C ILE A 472 -1.76 -22.12 -0.46
N SER A 473 -1.08 -21.31 0.34
CA SER A 473 -1.11 -21.36 1.81
C SER A 473 -2.06 -20.33 2.38
N PHE A 474 -2.77 -20.73 3.44
CA PHE A 474 -3.62 -19.87 4.27
C PHE A 474 -3.04 -19.68 5.67
N GLY A 475 -1.70 -19.70 5.76
CA GLY A 475 -0.98 -19.60 7.03
C GLY A 475 -0.46 -20.94 7.49
N TYR A 476 -0.21 -21.04 8.80
CA TYR A 476 0.47 -22.17 9.41
C TYR A 476 -0.37 -22.71 10.57
N ASP A 477 -0.39 -24.03 10.73
CA ASP A 477 -1.06 -24.68 11.86
C ASP A 477 -0.23 -24.57 13.15
N ALA A 478 -0.74 -25.13 14.25
CA ALA A 478 -0.05 -25.11 15.54
C ALA A 478 1.29 -25.89 15.58
N ASN A 479 1.65 -26.61 14.51
CA ASN A 479 2.90 -27.35 14.34
C ASN A 479 3.79 -26.73 13.25
N ASP A 480 3.54 -25.46 12.91
CA ASP A 480 4.26 -24.71 11.87
C ASP A 480 4.17 -25.39 10.49
N GLN A 481 3.14 -26.20 10.23
CA GLN A 481 2.89 -26.78 8.92
C GLN A 481 1.99 -25.86 8.10
N PRO A 482 2.29 -25.64 6.81
CA PRO A 482 1.46 -24.77 5.98
C PRO A 482 0.07 -25.39 5.78
N ILE A 483 -0.96 -24.56 5.90
CA ILE A 483 -2.35 -24.96 5.62
C ILE A 483 -2.57 -24.76 4.11
N LEU A 484 -2.48 -25.86 3.37
CA LEU A 484 -2.53 -25.84 1.91
C LEU A 484 -3.95 -25.97 1.37
N PHE A 485 -4.25 -25.18 0.35
CA PHE A 485 -5.48 -25.24 -0.43
C PHE A 485 -5.16 -25.60 -1.88
N PRO A 486 -5.70 -26.71 -2.41
CA PRO A 486 -5.47 -27.14 -3.77
C PRO A 486 -6.39 -26.39 -4.76
N LEU A 487 -5.83 -25.76 -5.78
CA LEU A 487 -6.59 -25.03 -6.81
C LEU A 487 -7.31 -25.98 -7.77
N ASP A 488 -6.63 -27.00 -8.31
CA ASP A 488 -7.23 -27.92 -9.29
C ASP A 488 -8.41 -28.69 -8.67
N GLU A 489 -8.22 -29.24 -7.47
CA GLU A 489 -9.20 -30.07 -6.79
C GLU A 489 -10.43 -29.30 -6.28
N THR A 490 -10.33 -27.97 -6.18
CA THR A 490 -11.42 -27.09 -5.74
C THR A 490 -12.14 -26.40 -6.90
N GLY A 491 -11.78 -26.72 -8.15
CA GLY A 491 -12.36 -26.09 -9.34
C GLY A 491 -11.78 -24.71 -9.66
N ASN A 492 -10.68 -24.32 -9.00
CA ASN A 492 -9.95 -23.07 -9.21
C ASN A 492 -8.70 -23.26 -10.09
N GLY A 493 -8.63 -24.34 -10.86
CA GLY A 493 -7.48 -24.66 -11.72
C GLY A 493 -7.21 -23.60 -12.80
N ASP A 494 -8.23 -22.85 -13.21
CA ASP A 494 -8.14 -21.72 -14.16
C ASP A 494 -7.35 -20.52 -13.60
N LEU A 495 -6.99 -20.53 -12.31
CA LEU A 495 -6.05 -19.56 -11.72
C LEU A 495 -4.59 -19.93 -11.96
N ARG A 496 -4.33 -20.98 -12.74
CA ARG A 496 -2.98 -21.51 -12.98
C ARG A 496 -2.42 -21.21 -14.36
N ASP A 497 -3.20 -20.55 -15.19
CA ASP A 497 -2.81 -19.93 -16.43
C ASP A 497 -3.36 -18.49 -16.47
N GLY A 498 -2.61 -17.58 -17.08
CA GLY A 498 -2.96 -16.17 -17.10
C GLY A 498 -1.78 -15.24 -17.32
N ASP A 499 -2.07 -13.94 -17.28
CA ASP A 499 -1.13 -12.86 -17.53
C ASP A 499 -0.47 -12.38 -16.24
N TYR A 500 0.82 -12.05 -16.31
CA TYR A 500 1.52 -11.47 -15.17
C TYR A 500 2.47 -10.35 -15.56
N ASN A 501 2.72 -9.46 -14.59
CA ASN A 501 3.86 -8.57 -14.58
C ASN A 501 4.90 -9.07 -13.57
N LEU A 502 6.14 -9.24 -14.01
CA LEU A 502 7.29 -9.56 -13.16
C LEU A 502 8.21 -8.34 -13.09
N SER A 503 8.34 -7.74 -11.91
CA SER A 503 9.40 -6.77 -11.63
C SER A 503 10.58 -7.50 -10.99
N ILE A 504 11.80 -7.27 -11.49
CA ILE A 504 13.04 -7.75 -10.89
C ILE A 504 13.94 -6.55 -10.71
N TYR A 505 14.46 -6.34 -9.50
CA TYR A 505 15.48 -5.32 -9.28
C TYR A 505 16.67 -5.82 -8.48
N ILE A 506 17.83 -5.23 -8.75
CA ILE A 506 19.09 -5.51 -8.09
C ILE A 506 19.65 -4.22 -7.51
N VAL A 507 20.03 -4.29 -6.25
CA VAL A 507 20.73 -3.24 -5.51
C VAL A 507 22.17 -3.68 -5.21
N GLU A 508 23.10 -2.74 -5.14
CA GLU A 508 24.45 -3.03 -4.63
C GLU A 508 24.42 -3.04 -3.09
N GLY A 509 24.83 -4.15 -2.47
CA GLY A 509 24.76 -4.36 -1.02
C GLY A 509 25.82 -3.61 -0.20
N LYS A 510 26.27 -2.45 -0.66
CA LYS A 510 27.11 -1.58 0.18
C LYS A 510 26.20 -0.60 0.92
N PRO A 511 26.15 -0.67 2.26
CA PRO A 511 25.84 0.50 3.09
C PRO A 511 26.57 1.71 2.54
N GLY A 512 25.85 2.82 2.34
CA GLY A 512 26.26 3.96 1.54
C GLY A 512 27.73 4.40 1.64
N ASN A 513 28.31 4.65 0.46
CA ASN A 513 29.21 5.77 0.19
C ASN A 513 29.25 5.93 -1.34
N GLY A 514 28.27 6.70 -1.86
CA GLY A 514 27.94 6.77 -3.30
C GLY A 514 29.01 7.42 -4.20
N VAL A 515 28.77 7.35 -5.51
CA VAL A 515 29.60 8.00 -6.55
C VAL A 515 29.44 9.54 -6.56
N SER A 516 30.55 10.24 -6.78
CA SER A 516 30.75 11.67 -6.56
C SER A 516 29.95 12.63 -7.46
N LYS A 517 29.33 12.17 -8.56
CA LYS A 517 28.50 13.00 -9.46
C LYS A 517 27.40 12.21 -10.17
N VAL A 518 26.24 12.84 -10.38
CA VAL A 518 25.17 12.40 -11.31
C VAL A 518 25.29 13.26 -12.57
N PRO A 519 25.42 12.70 -13.78
CA PRO A 519 25.29 13.49 -15.00
C PRO A 519 23.83 13.91 -15.20
N GLY A 520 23.57 15.23 -15.27
CA GLY A 520 22.26 15.77 -15.64
C GLY A 520 21.36 16.28 -14.51
N ALA A 521 21.92 16.49 -13.31
CA ALA A 521 21.38 17.45 -12.32
C ALA A 521 22.22 18.73 -12.36
#